data_AF-A0A3Q3E701-F1
#
_entry.id   AF-A0A3Q3E701-F1
#
_cell.length_a   1.000
_cell.length_b   1.000
_cell.length_c   1.000
_cell.angle_alpha   90.00
_cell.angle_beta   90.00
_cell.angle_gamma   90.00
#
_symmetry.space_group_name_H-M   'P 1'
#
loop_
_entity.id
_entity.type
_entity.pdbx_description
1 polymer ?
#
loop_
_entity_poly.entity_id
_entity_poly.type
_entity_poly.pdbx_seq_one_letter_code
_entity_poly.pdbx_strand_id
1 'polypeptide(L)'
;MNPVFRKLQAVNQVLTLCRATPCIQRPVWDSVDKRQYKSMPTHGIGRWRHFIPREPPKKKKDKHQMKPILAATDTAYGSLSVRVSGHDMTLVEHYSQYIHNLCNRLGIKVAESYALPTKTTEVMLMQEQGTKMFVEAVLKTHQRVVQLSSLDATLCPLFMGVVLKNQPEGVRLSVKEHTEADFHSRFKGRPELEGLMAQINQ
;
A
#
# COMPACT_ATOMS: atom_id res chain seq x y z
N MET A 1 51.70 -35.08 0.36
CA MET A 1 51.77 -35.27 1.82
C MET A 1 50.40 -35.71 2.32
N ASN A 2 50.38 -36.62 3.28
CA ASN A 2 49.39 -37.67 3.44
C ASN A 2 47.96 -37.23 3.85
N PRO A 3 46.95 -37.97 3.38
CA PRO A 3 45.59 -37.99 3.91
C PRO A 3 45.48 -39.00 5.07
N VAL A 4 44.67 -38.72 6.09
CA VAL A 4 44.35 -39.70 7.13
C VAL A 4 42.89 -40.15 6.96
N PHE A 5 42.75 -41.17 6.13
CA PHE A 5 41.70 -42.17 6.21
C PHE A 5 41.86 -42.96 7.52
N ARG A 6 40.79 -43.08 8.31
CA ARG A 6 40.62 -44.25 9.18
C ARG A 6 39.34 -44.99 8.82
N LYS A 7 39.58 -46.18 8.28
CA LYS A 7 38.65 -47.29 8.09
C LYS A 7 37.99 -47.67 9.42
N LEU A 8 36.69 -47.92 9.40
CA LEU A 8 36.12 -49.06 10.10
C LEU A 8 35.25 -49.82 9.11
N GLN A 9 35.67 -51.05 8.87
CA GLN A 9 35.15 -51.99 7.92
C GLN A 9 34.52 -53.13 8.72
N ALA A 10 33.35 -53.58 8.25
CA ALA A 10 32.66 -54.82 8.58
C ALA A 10 31.99 -54.93 9.96
N VAL A 11 30.66 -55.09 9.96
CA VAL A 11 30.02 -56.42 10.03
C VAL A 11 28.72 -56.38 9.21
N ASN A 12 28.71 -57.09 8.09
CA ASN A 12 27.49 -57.56 7.45
C ASN A 12 26.82 -58.57 8.37
N GLN A 13 25.50 -58.50 8.56
CA GLN A 13 24.61 -59.66 8.42
C GLN A 13 23.13 -59.28 8.64
N VAL A 14 22.30 -59.80 7.72
CA VAL A 14 20.83 -59.95 7.78
C VAL A 14 19.98 -58.71 7.44
N LEU A 15 19.98 -58.33 6.16
CA LEU A 15 18.79 -57.78 5.50
C LEU A 15 17.85 -58.95 5.18
N THR A 16 16.93 -59.27 6.09
CA THR A 16 15.84 -60.19 5.80
C THR A 16 14.84 -59.51 4.88
N LEU A 17 14.64 -60.16 3.74
CA LEU A 17 13.62 -59.89 2.74
C LEU A 17 12.26 -59.56 3.37
N CYS A 18 11.70 -58.42 3.00
CA CYS A 18 10.26 -58.28 2.81
C CYS A 18 10.03 -57.78 1.38
N ARG A 19 10.31 -58.65 0.40
CA ARG A 19 9.73 -58.52 -0.95
C ARG A 19 8.24 -58.85 -0.82
N ALA A 20 7.43 -57.84 -0.53
CA ALA A 20 5.99 -57.94 -0.73
C ALA A 20 5.75 -57.97 -2.26
N THR A 21 5.48 -59.14 -2.79
CA THR A 21 4.88 -59.35 -4.12
C THR A 21 3.55 -58.58 -4.19
N PRO A 22 3.29 -57.78 -5.25
CA PRO A 22 1.93 -57.31 -5.49
C PRO A 22 1.13 -58.50 -6.02
N CYS A 23 0.40 -59.16 -5.13
CA CYS A 23 -0.66 -60.06 -5.53
C CYS A 23 -1.75 -59.22 -6.19
N ILE A 24 -1.76 -59.19 -7.51
CA ILE A 24 -2.91 -58.71 -8.28
C ILE A 24 -3.97 -59.81 -8.17
N GLN A 25 -4.78 -59.73 -7.12
CA GLN A 25 -6.11 -60.32 -7.10
C GLN A 25 -7.10 -59.18 -7.20
N ARG A 26 -7.76 -59.09 -8.37
CA ARG A 26 -8.95 -58.27 -8.57
C ARG A 26 -10.16 -59.10 -8.16
N PRO A 27 -10.86 -58.79 -7.05
CA PRO A 27 -12.27 -59.11 -6.96
C PRO A 27 -13.08 -57.99 -7.61
N VAL A 28 -14.10 -58.41 -8.35
CA VAL A 28 -15.09 -57.60 -9.03
C VAL A 28 -16.14 -57.09 -8.02
N TRP A 29 -16.59 -55.86 -8.29
CA TRP A 29 -17.75 -55.12 -7.77
C TRP A 29 -17.67 -54.36 -6.42
N ASP A 30 -17.82 -53.04 -6.58
CA ASP A 30 -18.32 -52.03 -5.65
C ASP A 30 -17.51 -51.71 -4.39
N SER A 31 -16.22 -51.42 -4.57
CA SER A 31 -15.54 -50.51 -3.65
C SER A 31 -15.91 -49.08 -4.02
N VAL A 32 -16.87 -48.51 -3.28
CA VAL A 32 -17.06 -47.07 -3.23
C VAL A 32 -15.71 -46.47 -2.81
N ASP A 33 -14.95 -45.93 -3.76
CA ASP A 33 -13.72 -45.15 -3.55
C ASP A 33 -14.04 -43.84 -2.82
N LYS A 34 -14.54 -43.94 -1.59
CA LYS A 34 -14.57 -42.85 -0.63
C LYS A 34 -13.12 -42.58 -0.29
N ARG A 35 -12.57 -41.50 -0.88
CA ARG A 35 -11.27 -40.91 -0.54
C ARG A 35 -11.09 -40.85 0.99
N GLN A 36 -10.52 -41.88 1.60
CA GLN A 36 -10.45 -42.06 3.07
C GLN A 36 -9.68 -40.92 3.76
N TYR A 37 -8.78 -40.25 3.02
CA TYR A 37 -8.05 -39.09 3.50
C TYR A 37 -8.95 -37.87 3.82
N LYS A 38 -10.13 -37.74 3.20
CA LYS A 38 -11.08 -36.66 3.53
C LYS A 38 -11.77 -36.84 4.88
N SER A 39 -11.86 -38.09 5.35
CA SER A 39 -12.42 -38.45 6.66
C SER A 39 -11.36 -38.52 7.77
N MET A 40 -10.08 -38.28 7.47
CA MET A 40 -9.02 -38.24 8.48
C MET A 40 -9.01 -36.90 9.23
N PRO A 41 -8.64 -36.89 10.53
CA PRO A 41 -8.57 -35.67 11.32
C PRO A 41 -7.50 -34.68 10.82
N THR A 42 -6.51 -35.16 10.06
CA THR A 42 -5.46 -34.34 9.44
C THR A 42 -5.89 -33.73 8.09
N HIS A 43 -7.13 -33.97 7.64
CA HIS A 43 -7.62 -33.42 6.39
C HIS A 43 -7.63 -31.88 6.42
N GLY A 44 -6.92 -31.27 5.47
CA GLY A 44 -6.94 -29.82 5.31
C GLY A 44 -5.87 -29.06 6.11
N ILE A 45 -4.97 -29.74 6.82
CA ILE A 45 -3.83 -29.10 7.53
C ILE A 45 -2.98 -28.21 6.60
N GLY A 46 -2.87 -28.56 5.32
CA GLY A 46 -2.14 -27.80 4.31
C GLY A 46 -2.97 -26.76 3.55
N ARG A 47 -4.24 -26.51 3.92
CA ARG A 47 -5.03 -25.46 3.26
C ARG A 47 -4.52 -24.10 3.74
N TRP A 48 -3.80 -23.38 2.90
CA TRP A 48 -3.25 -22.07 3.26
C TRP A 48 -4.01 -20.89 2.64
N ARG A 49 -4.81 -21.13 1.59
CA ARG A 49 -5.47 -20.06 0.81
C ARG A 49 -6.42 -19.16 1.63
N HIS A 50 -6.88 -19.61 2.79
CA HIS A 50 -7.76 -18.83 3.66
C HIS A 50 -7.01 -17.87 4.60
N PHE A 51 -5.70 -18.06 4.80
CA PHE A 51 -4.85 -17.10 5.52
C PHE A 51 -4.55 -15.85 4.69
N ILE A 52 -4.69 -15.95 3.36
CA ILE A 52 -4.47 -14.83 2.45
C ILE A 52 -5.83 -14.22 2.11
N PRO A 53 -6.03 -12.91 2.31
CA PRO A 53 -7.21 -12.21 1.84
C PRO A 53 -7.44 -12.46 0.34
N ARG A 54 -8.67 -12.81 -0.04
CA ARG A 54 -9.00 -13.08 -1.44
C ARG A 54 -9.00 -11.76 -2.22
N GLU A 55 -7.99 -11.57 -3.07
CA GLU A 55 -7.98 -10.42 -3.98
C GLU A 55 -9.06 -10.58 -5.07
N PRO A 56 -9.83 -9.52 -5.38
CA PRO A 56 -10.74 -9.54 -6.52
C PRO A 56 -9.92 -9.67 -7.83
N PRO A 57 -10.47 -10.34 -8.87
CA PRO A 57 -9.78 -10.49 -10.14
C PRO A 57 -9.42 -9.12 -10.73
N LYS A 58 -8.15 -8.92 -11.07
CA LYS A 58 -7.64 -7.68 -11.67
C LYS A 58 -8.33 -7.47 -13.02
N LYS A 59 -9.33 -6.58 -13.08
CA LYS A 59 -9.92 -6.12 -14.35
C LYS A 59 -8.83 -5.45 -15.19
N LYS A 60 -8.90 -5.55 -16.52
CA LYS A 60 -7.92 -4.97 -17.48
C LYS A 60 -7.53 -3.54 -17.04
N LYS A 61 -6.22 -3.26 -17.08
CA LYS A 61 -5.47 -2.15 -16.47
C LYS A 61 -5.84 -0.72 -16.94
N ASP A 62 -6.99 -0.50 -17.55
CA ASP A 62 -7.17 0.74 -18.32
C ASP A 62 -7.60 1.95 -17.48
N LYS A 63 -8.07 1.77 -16.23
CA LYS A 63 -8.43 2.88 -15.33
C LYS A 63 -8.10 2.57 -13.87
N HIS A 64 -7.34 3.44 -13.21
CA HIS A 64 -7.15 3.40 -11.76
C HIS A 64 -8.50 3.69 -11.10
N GLN A 65 -9.11 2.65 -10.52
CA GLN A 65 -10.43 2.77 -9.89
C GLN A 65 -10.27 3.44 -8.54
N MET A 66 -11.21 4.33 -8.24
CA MET A 66 -11.29 4.97 -6.94
C MET A 66 -11.53 3.92 -5.86
N LYS A 67 -10.68 3.92 -4.83
CA LYS A 67 -10.92 3.13 -3.62
C LYS A 67 -12.08 3.75 -2.82
N PRO A 68 -12.95 2.92 -2.21
CA PRO A 68 -14.05 3.45 -1.41
C PRO A 68 -13.50 4.31 -0.26
N ILE A 69 -14.05 5.51 -0.11
CA ILE A 69 -13.72 6.40 1.01
C ILE A 69 -14.39 5.85 2.26
N LEU A 70 -13.60 5.56 3.30
CA LEU A 70 -14.14 5.16 4.60
C LEU A 70 -14.74 6.39 5.28
N ALA A 71 -16.03 6.32 5.62
CA ALA A 71 -16.72 7.31 6.43
C ALA A 71 -16.24 7.26 7.90
N ALA A 72 -16.41 8.36 8.61
CA ALA A 72 -16.13 8.40 10.04
C ALA A 72 -17.10 7.51 10.82
N THR A 73 -16.58 6.85 11.85
CA THR A 73 -17.34 6.08 12.86
C THR A 73 -17.18 6.78 14.21
N ASP A 74 -18.08 6.56 15.17
CA ASP A 74 -18.02 7.21 16.50
C ASP A 74 -16.67 7.04 17.21
N THR A 75 -15.98 5.92 16.99
CA THR A 75 -14.70 5.60 17.62
C THR A 75 -13.47 5.92 16.75
N ALA A 76 -13.63 6.13 15.44
CA ALA A 76 -12.51 6.26 14.52
C ALA A 76 -12.83 7.25 13.39
N TYR A 77 -11.85 8.11 13.09
CA TYR A 77 -11.88 8.97 11.92
C TYR A 77 -11.89 8.14 10.63
N GLY A 78 -12.48 8.70 9.57
CA GLY A 78 -12.55 8.06 8.26
C GLY A 78 -11.19 8.05 7.52
N SER A 79 -11.24 8.26 6.21
CA SER A 79 -10.01 8.40 5.40
C SER A 79 -9.44 9.81 5.55
N LEU A 80 -8.25 9.93 6.14
CA LEU A 80 -7.56 11.21 6.34
C LEU A 80 -6.43 11.37 5.33
N SER A 81 -6.26 12.59 4.81
CA SER A 81 -5.18 12.96 3.92
C SER A 81 -4.24 13.94 4.64
N VAL A 82 -3.02 13.48 4.92
CA VAL A 82 -1.95 14.30 5.50
C VAL A 82 -1.14 14.86 4.34
N ARG A 83 -1.24 16.17 4.11
CA ARG A 83 -0.54 16.86 3.02
C ARG A 83 0.66 17.60 3.59
N VAL A 84 1.80 17.38 2.96
CA VAL A 84 3.07 18.04 3.23
C VAL A 84 3.39 18.89 2.01
N SER A 85 3.54 20.20 2.19
CA SER A 85 3.92 21.13 1.12
C SER A 85 5.16 21.92 1.51
N GLY A 86 6.04 22.19 0.57
CA GLY A 86 7.24 22.99 0.79
C GLY A 86 7.93 23.36 -0.52
N HIS A 87 8.88 24.29 -0.45
CA HIS A 87 9.62 24.74 -1.64
C HIS A 87 10.80 23.83 -1.97
N ASP A 88 11.46 23.28 -0.96
CA ASP A 88 12.49 22.27 -1.14
C ASP A 88 11.86 20.88 -1.31
N MET A 89 12.18 20.23 -2.41
CA MET A 89 11.69 18.89 -2.73
C MET A 89 12.21 17.85 -1.73
N THR A 90 13.48 17.95 -1.33
CA THR A 90 14.16 16.94 -0.52
C THR A 90 13.57 16.86 0.89
N LEU A 91 13.32 18.02 1.51
CA LEU A 91 12.70 18.12 2.83
C LEU A 91 11.28 17.55 2.84
N VAL A 92 10.48 17.88 1.81
CA VAL A 92 9.11 17.38 1.70
C VAL A 92 9.07 15.87 1.53
N GLU A 93 9.95 15.30 0.70
CA GLU A 93 10.05 13.85 0.51
C GLU A 93 10.50 13.13 1.78
N HIS A 94 11.59 13.60 2.40
CA HIS A 94 12.11 13.00 3.62
C HIS A 94 11.08 13.06 4.76
N TYR A 95 10.37 14.18 4.91
CA TYR A 95 9.34 14.30 5.93
C TYR A 95 8.11 13.41 5.63
N SER A 96 7.72 13.26 4.37
CA SER A 96 6.67 12.31 3.98
C SER A 96 7.06 10.86 4.27
N GLN A 97 8.33 10.50 4.06
CA GLN A 97 8.87 9.19 4.41
C GLN A 97 8.89 8.97 5.92
N TYR A 98 9.26 9.99 6.70
CA TYR A 98 9.19 9.96 8.16
C TYR A 98 7.77 9.68 8.65
N ILE A 99 6.77 10.41 8.15
CA ILE A 99 5.35 10.21 8.51
C ILE A 99 4.90 8.80 8.14
N HIS A 100 5.24 8.31 6.95
CA HIS A 100 4.90 6.97 6.50
C HIS A 100 5.49 5.89 7.44
N ASN A 101 6.77 6.02 7.81
CA ASN A 101 7.44 5.10 8.73
C ASN A 101 6.87 5.19 10.15
N LEU A 102 6.50 6.38 10.61
CA LEU A 102 5.83 6.59 11.89
C LEU A 102 4.49 5.84 11.92
N CYS A 103 3.68 5.96 10.86
CA CYS A 103 2.41 5.24 10.75
C CYS A 103 2.60 3.72 10.83
N ASN A 104 3.60 3.18 10.12
CA ASN A 104 3.92 1.75 10.16
C ASN A 104 4.35 1.28 11.55
N ARG A 105 5.09 2.10 12.30
CA ARG A 105 5.51 1.79 13.68
C ARG A 105 4.35 1.86 14.68
N LEU A 106 3.41 2.79 14.47
CA LEU A 106 2.21 2.94 15.30
C LEU A 106 1.10 1.94 14.92
N GLY A 107 1.29 1.13 13.88
CA GLY A 107 0.27 0.19 13.39
C GLY A 107 -0.90 0.86 12.66
N ILE A 108 -0.75 2.12 12.26
CA ILE A 108 -1.76 2.86 11.51
C ILE A 108 -1.70 2.41 10.04
N LYS A 109 -2.84 1.98 9.50
CA LYS A 109 -2.92 1.53 8.12
C LYS A 109 -2.81 2.72 7.16
N VAL A 110 -1.79 2.72 6.33
CA VAL A 110 -1.61 3.69 5.24
C VAL A 110 -2.24 3.12 3.97
N ALA A 111 -3.22 3.83 3.41
CA ALA A 111 -3.91 3.40 2.19
C ALA A 111 -3.05 3.63 0.94
N GLU A 112 -2.50 4.84 0.81
CA GLU A 112 -1.67 5.28 -0.31
C GLU A 112 -0.71 6.39 0.14
N SER A 113 0.47 6.45 -0.48
CA SER A 113 1.37 7.60 -0.41
C SER A 113 1.72 8.02 -1.82
N TYR A 114 1.50 9.28 -2.16
CA TYR A 114 1.67 9.78 -3.52
C TYR A 114 2.11 11.24 -3.55
N ALA A 115 2.57 11.66 -4.73
CA ALA A 115 2.96 13.02 -5.02
C ALA A 115 1.87 13.77 -5.79
N LEU A 116 1.71 15.05 -5.48
CA LEU A 116 0.90 15.96 -6.28
C LEU A 116 1.79 16.71 -7.28
N PRO A 117 1.22 17.15 -8.43
CA PRO A 117 1.97 17.92 -9.41
C PRO A 117 2.52 19.20 -8.78
N THR A 118 3.76 19.52 -9.12
CA THR A 118 4.46 20.70 -8.58
C THR A 118 3.83 21.96 -9.14
N LYS A 119 3.60 22.95 -8.27
CA LYS A 119 3.07 24.26 -8.66
C LYS A 119 4.23 25.24 -8.77
N THR A 120 4.42 25.83 -9.94
CA THR A 120 5.38 26.90 -10.19
C THR A 120 4.68 28.24 -10.06
N THR A 121 5.14 29.09 -9.16
CA THR A 121 4.65 30.45 -8.95
C THR A 121 5.75 31.44 -9.28
N GLU A 122 5.50 32.32 -10.23
CA GLU A 122 6.40 33.42 -10.57
C GLU A 122 6.17 34.58 -9.61
N VAL A 123 7.23 35.00 -8.94
CA VAL A 123 7.23 36.15 -8.04
C VAL A 123 7.64 37.36 -8.87
N MET A 124 6.72 38.32 -9.00
CA MET A 124 6.96 39.56 -9.71
C MET A 124 7.15 40.70 -8.71
N LEU A 125 8.24 41.45 -8.86
CA LEU A 125 8.51 42.66 -8.11
C LEU A 125 8.14 43.91 -8.92
N MET A 126 7.59 44.89 -8.23
CA MET A 126 7.37 46.22 -8.77
C MET A 126 8.67 47.02 -8.69
N GLN A 127 8.97 47.78 -9.75
CA GLN A 127 10.15 48.65 -9.76
C GLN A 127 10.01 49.82 -8.78
N GLU A 128 11.09 50.17 -8.07
CA GLU A 128 11.08 51.23 -7.04
C GLU A 128 10.63 52.61 -7.57
N GLN A 129 10.91 52.89 -8.84
CA GLN A 129 10.52 54.12 -9.53
C GLN A 129 9.75 53.83 -10.83
N GLY A 130 8.68 53.04 -10.77
CA GLY A 130 7.77 52.83 -11.90
C GLY A 130 6.67 51.81 -11.66
N THR A 131 5.68 51.75 -12.56
CA THR A 131 4.53 50.81 -12.50
C THR A 131 4.79 49.47 -13.20
N LYS A 132 6.00 49.24 -13.70
CA LYS A 132 6.34 48.00 -14.41
C LYS A 132 6.71 46.90 -13.42
N MET A 133 6.20 45.70 -13.68
CA MET A 133 6.48 44.48 -12.91
C MET A 133 7.58 43.68 -13.61
N PHE A 134 8.55 43.17 -12.85
CA PHE A 134 9.62 42.29 -13.33
C PHE A 134 9.60 40.96 -12.59
N VAL A 135 9.88 39.86 -13.28
CA VAL A 135 10.00 38.54 -12.65
C VAL A 135 11.33 38.47 -11.91
N GLU A 136 11.28 38.30 -10.60
CA GLU A 136 12.47 38.16 -9.75
C GLU A 136 12.85 36.69 -9.58
N ALA A 137 11.87 35.85 -9.25
CA ALA A 137 12.12 34.45 -8.92
C ALA A 137 10.98 33.54 -9.35
N VAL A 138 11.31 32.28 -9.63
CA VAL A 138 10.33 31.22 -9.91
C VAL A 138 10.38 30.23 -8.76
N LEU A 139 9.35 30.25 -7.91
CA LEU A 139 9.24 29.36 -6.77
C LEU A 139 8.51 28.09 -7.17
N LYS A 140 9.11 26.94 -6.92
CA LYS A 140 8.49 25.62 -7.06
C LYS A 140 7.91 25.22 -5.71
N THR A 141 6.68 24.73 -5.71
CA THR A 141 6.02 24.20 -4.51
C THR A 141 5.73 22.73 -4.74
N HIS A 142 6.42 21.89 -4.00
CA HIS A 142 6.26 20.45 -4.02
C HIS A 142 5.28 20.01 -2.95
N GLN A 143 4.46 19.01 -3.27
CA GLN A 143 3.45 18.52 -2.34
C GLN A 143 3.39 16.99 -2.35
N ARG A 144 3.42 16.41 -1.16
CA ARG A 144 3.27 14.96 -0.93
C ARG A 144 2.06 14.73 -0.05
N VAL A 145 1.38 13.62 -0.27
CA VAL A 145 0.20 13.26 0.50
C VAL A 145 0.34 11.82 1.00
N VAL A 146 0.11 11.63 2.28
CA VAL A 146 0.00 10.33 2.93
C VAL A 146 -1.48 10.14 3.30
N GLN A 147 -2.12 9.16 2.69
CA GLN A 147 -3.51 8.83 2.93
C GLN A 147 -3.59 7.73 3.99
N LEU A 148 -4.18 8.07 5.13
CA LEU A 148 -4.40 7.16 6.25
C LEU A 148 -5.80 6.57 6.14
N SER A 149 -5.91 5.25 6.35
CA SER A 149 -7.20 4.58 6.46
C SER A 149 -7.54 4.38 7.93
N SER A 150 -8.72 4.84 8.34
CA SER A 150 -9.34 4.61 9.64
C SER A 150 -8.40 4.85 10.83
N LEU A 151 -8.39 6.08 11.34
CA LEU A 151 -7.52 6.48 12.43
C LEU A 151 -8.31 6.57 13.74
N ASP A 152 -7.88 5.84 14.78
CA ASP A 152 -8.58 5.80 16.06
C ASP A 152 -8.62 7.18 16.74
N ALA A 153 -9.77 7.55 17.31
CA ALA A 153 -9.96 8.87 17.91
C ALA A 153 -8.96 9.16 19.05
N THR A 154 -8.55 8.13 19.80
CA THR A 154 -7.57 8.23 20.89
C THR A 154 -6.13 8.40 20.39
N LEU A 155 -5.79 7.79 19.26
CA LEU A 155 -4.44 7.86 18.67
C LEU A 155 -4.23 9.14 17.85
N CYS A 156 -5.30 9.74 17.33
CA CYS A 156 -5.25 10.97 16.54
C CYS A 156 -4.50 12.13 17.20
N PRO A 157 -4.83 12.56 18.44
CA PRO A 157 -4.13 13.66 19.08
C PRO A 157 -2.65 13.35 19.32
N LEU A 158 -2.31 12.09 19.64
CA LEU A 158 -0.92 11.66 19.82
C LEU A 158 -0.15 11.73 18.50
N PHE A 159 -0.74 11.21 17.43
CA PHE A 159 -0.16 11.26 16.08
C PHE A 159 0.06 12.71 15.63
N MET A 160 -0.96 13.55 15.72
CA MET A 160 -0.85 14.97 15.36
C MET A 160 0.19 15.69 16.22
N GLY A 161 0.24 15.41 17.52
CA GLY A 161 1.23 15.98 18.43
C GLY A 161 2.67 15.62 18.05
N VAL A 162 2.94 14.35 17.70
CA VAL A 162 4.27 13.90 17.27
C VAL A 162 4.66 14.51 15.92
N VAL A 163 3.73 14.54 14.96
CA VAL A 163 3.97 15.11 13.63
C VAL A 163 4.27 16.60 13.76
N LEU A 164 3.45 17.38 14.47
CA LEU A 164 3.67 18.83 14.63
C LEU A 164 4.97 19.16 15.36
N LYS A 165 5.36 18.39 16.39
CA LYS A 165 6.63 18.59 17.11
C LYS A 165 7.86 18.34 16.25
N ASN A 166 7.76 17.44 15.28
CA ASN A 166 8.86 17.05 14.40
C ASN A 166 8.77 17.73 13.02
N GLN A 167 7.94 18.76 12.88
CA GLN A 167 7.78 19.48 11.62
C GLN A 167 9.04 20.30 11.30
N PRO A 168 9.70 20.06 10.16
CA PRO A 168 10.88 20.82 9.77
C PRO A 168 10.51 22.21 9.27
N GLU A 169 11.49 23.11 9.27
CA GLU A 169 11.36 24.47 8.75
C GLU A 169 11.06 24.47 7.24
N GLY A 170 10.30 25.48 6.78
CA GLY A 170 9.95 25.61 5.36
C GLY A 170 8.96 24.56 4.83
N VAL A 171 8.50 23.63 5.67
CA VAL A 171 7.46 22.67 5.35
C VAL A 171 6.16 23.05 6.06
N ARG A 172 5.07 23.06 5.31
CA ARG A 172 3.70 23.27 5.80
C ARG A 172 2.94 21.97 5.78
N LEU A 173 2.43 21.58 6.95
CA LEU A 173 1.53 20.45 7.15
C LEU A 173 0.07 20.91 7.04
N SER A 174 -0.77 20.13 6.36
CA SER A 174 -2.23 20.28 6.45
C SER A 174 -2.91 18.92 6.44
N VAL A 175 -3.84 18.70 7.36
CA VAL A 175 -4.62 17.47 7.43
C VAL A 175 -6.05 17.78 7.02
N LYS A 176 -6.58 17.02 6.06
CA LYS A 176 -7.95 17.14 5.55
C LYS A 176 -8.56 15.77 5.38
N GLU A 177 -9.86 15.66 5.55
CA GLU A 177 -10.60 14.46 5.16
C GLU A 177 -10.47 14.24 3.66
N HIS A 178 -10.37 12.97 3.25
CA HIS A 178 -10.20 12.61 1.85
C HIS A 178 -11.54 12.70 1.12
N THR A 179 -11.64 13.62 0.15
CA THR A 179 -12.83 13.81 -0.67
C THR A 179 -12.67 13.27 -2.09
N GLU A 180 -13.77 13.08 -2.81
CA GLU A 180 -13.73 12.67 -4.22
C GLU A 180 -13.05 13.72 -5.11
N ALA A 181 -13.26 15.00 -4.80
CA ALA A 181 -12.59 16.12 -5.48
C ALA A 181 -11.06 16.03 -5.38
N ASP A 182 -10.54 15.61 -4.23
CA ASP A 182 -9.10 15.44 -4.03
C ASP A 182 -8.53 14.27 -4.84
N PHE A 183 -9.31 13.21 -5.06
CA PHE A 183 -8.94 12.13 -5.96
C PHE A 183 -8.94 12.61 -7.41
N HIS A 184 -9.98 13.32 -7.84
CA HIS A 184 -10.08 13.88 -9.19
C HIS A 184 -8.99 14.91 -9.50
N SER A 185 -8.55 15.69 -8.51
CA SER A 185 -7.48 16.69 -8.66
C SER A 185 -6.14 16.13 -9.12
N ARG A 186 -5.93 14.80 -8.99
CA ARG A 186 -4.71 14.13 -9.45
C ARG A 186 -4.72 13.87 -10.96
N PHE A 187 -5.89 13.90 -11.60
CA PHE A 187 -6.05 13.58 -13.01
C PHE A 187 -6.05 14.83 -13.88
N LYS A 188 -5.80 14.64 -15.18
CA LYS A 188 -5.91 15.72 -16.17
C LYS A 188 -7.38 16.12 -16.34
N GLY A 189 -7.61 17.43 -16.47
CA GLY A 189 -8.93 17.97 -16.84
C GLY A 189 -9.38 17.44 -18.21
N ARG A 190 -10.69 17.37 -18.42
CA ARG A 190 -11.32 16.88 -19.66
C ARG A 190 -12.18 17.99 -20.27
N PRO A 191 -11.58 18.93 -21.02
CA PRO A 191 -12.29 20.10 -21.53
C PRO A 191 -13.44 19.71 -22.48
N GLU A 192 -13.31 18.61 -23.23
CA GLU A 192 -14.37 18.09 -24.10
C GLU A 192 -15.63 17.69 -23.32
N LEU A 193 -15.45 17.00 -22.18
CA LEU A 193 -16.55 16.55 -21.34
C LEU A 193 -17.21 17.76 -20.66
N GLU A 194 -16.40 18.69 -20.15
CA GLU A 194 -16.89 19.94 -19.55
C GLU A 194 -17.68 20.78 -20.56
N GLY A 195 -17.22 20.86 -21.81
CA GLY A 195 -17.93 21.52 -22.91
C GLY A 195 -19.28 20.86 -23.24
N LEU A 196 -19.33 19.53 -23.29
CA LEU A 196 -20.58 18.79 -23.50
C LEU A 196 -21.55 18.98 -22.33
N MET A 197 -21.07 18.96 -21.08
CA MET A 197 -21.90 19.24 -19.91
C MET A 197 -22.47 20.66 -19.93
N ALA A 198 -21.67 21.64 -20.36
CA ALA A 198 -22.14 23.02 -20.52
C ALA A 198 -23.25 23.14 -21.58
N GLN A 199 -23.19 22.36 -22.66
CA GLN A 199 -24.23 22.32 -23.69
C GLN A 199 -25.51 21.63 -23.23
N ILE A 200 -25.41 20.59 -22.38
CA ILE A 200 -26.58 19.88 -21.82
C ILE A 200 -27.32 20.72 -20.78
N ASN A 201 -26.59 21.57 -20.05
CA ASN A 201 -27.15 22.44 -19.02
C ASN A 201 -27.71 23.77 -19.56
N GLN A 202 -27.63 24.01 -20.88
CA GLN A 202 -28.31 25.10 -21.58
C GLN A 202 -29.70 24.65 -22.04
#